data_AF-A0A9X5YZY5-F1
#
_entry.id   AF-A0A9X5YZY5-F1
#
_cell.length_a   1.000
_cell.length_b   1.000
_cell.length_c   1.000
_cell.angle_alpha   90.00
_cell.angle_beta   90.00
_cell.angle_gamma   90.00
#
_symmetry.space_group_name_H-M   'P 1'
#
loop_
_entity.id
_entity.type
_entity.pdbx_description
1 polymer ?
#
loop_
_entity_poly.entity_id
_entity_poly.type
_entity_poly.pdbx_seq_one_letter_code
_entity_poly.pdbx_strand_id
1 'polypeptide(L)'
;MAKAKVDLREAHRAKILDRQLNAWREAEELRAYLEAMRRAIGAMEHAAAEAAAEWLAWAEQHAARLDPLGGRLTPPADPEATPEALKPFLKGWSPYGPDERWY
;
A
#
# COMPACT_ATOMS: atom_id res chain seq x y z
N MET A 1 -24.03 -16.98 1.86
CA MET A 1 -23.23 -16.53 0.70
C MET A 1 -23.17 -15.01 0.56
N ALA A 2 -24.29 -14.29 0.46
CA ALA A 2 -24.28 -12.83 0.25
C ALA A 2 -23.46 -12.07 1.32
N LYS A 3 -23.64 -12.40 2.60
CA LYS A 3 -22.86 -11.82 3.71
C LYS A 3 -21.35 -12.08 3.60
N ALA A 4 -20.94 -13.32 3.32
CA ALA A 4 -19.53 -13.68 3.18
C ALA A 4 -18.83 -12.94 2.02
N LYS A 5 -19.54 -12.68 0.91
CA LYS A 5 -19.01 -11.87 -0.20
C LYS A 5 -18.83 -10.40 0.19
N VAL A 6 -19.73 -9.85 0.98
CA VAL A 6 -19.60 -8.48 1.54
C VAL A 6 -18.42 -8.40 2.51
N ASP A 7 -18.32 -9.36 3.44
CA ASP A 7 -17.24 -9.41 4.43
C ASP A 7 -15.86 -9.57 3.75
N LEU A 8 -15.77 -10.37 2.68
CA LEU A 8 -14.56 -10.50 1.85
C LEU A 8 -14.16 -9.19 1.17
N ARG A 9 -15.13 -8.48 0.56
CA ARG A 9 -14.87 -7.18 -0.07
C ARG A 9 -14.37 -6.14 0.93
N GLU A 10 -14.98 -6.09 2.11
CA GLU A 10 -14.61 -5.15 3.15
C GLU A 10 -13.20 -5.45 3.70
N ALA A 11 -12.89 -6.71 3.99
CA ALA A 11 -11.56 -7.11 4.43
C ALA A 11 -10.48 -6.81 3.38
N HIS A 12 -10.80 -6.98 2.09
CA HIS A 12 -9.90 -6.63 1.00
C HIS A 12 -9.64 -5.12 0.92
N ARG A 13 -10.70 -4.31 1.01
CA ARG A 13 -10.60 -2.85 1.02
C ARG A 13 -9.79 -2.34 2.21
N ALA A 14 -10.07 -2.84 3.40
CA ALA A 14 -9.32 -2.50 4.61
C ALA A 14 -7.82 -2.82 4.47
N LYS A 15 -7.48 -3.99 3.91
CA LYS A 15 -6.09 -4.38 3.67
C LYS A 15 -5.37 -3.48 2.67
N ILE A 16 -6.06 -3.03 1.62
CA ILE A 16 -5.48 -2.10 0.64
C ILE A 16 -5.31 -0.72 1.24
N LEU A 17 -6.29 -0.24 2.00
CA LEU A 17 -6.23 1.05 2.67
C LEU A 17 -5.08 1.09 3.68
N ASP A 18 -4.87 0.03 4.45
CA ASP A 18 -3.74 -0.09 5.38
C ASP A 18 -2.39 -0.01 4.64
N ARG A 19 -2.25 -0.71 3.50
CA ARG A 19 -1.05 -0.62 2.66
C ARG A 19 -0.82 0.78 2.12
N GLN A 20 -1.88 1.45 1.67
CA GLN A 20 -1.79 2.84 1.20
C GLN A 20 -1.39 3.78 2.34
N LEU A 21 -1.97 3.62 3.54
CA LEU A 21 -1.60 4.41 4.70
C LEU A 21 -0.11 4.23 5.06
N ASN A 22 0.39 2.99 5.05
CA ASN A 22 1.79 2.70 5.36
C ASN A 22 2.74 3.26 4.29
N ALA A 23 2.43 3.09 3.00
CA ALA A 23 3.21 3.66 1.90
C ALA A 23 3.24 5.20 1.96
N TRP A 24 2.11 5.83 2.29
CA TRP A 24 2.04 7.27 2.49
C TRP A 24 2.90 7.74 3.66
N ARG A 25 2.86 7.04 4.81
CA ARG A 25 3.72 7.36 5.97
C ARG A 25 5.20 7.24 5.61
N GLU A 26 5.59 6.17 4.93
CA GLU A 26 6.97 5.97 4.47
C GLU A 26 7.42 7.09 3.52
N ALA A 27 6.55 7.51 2.59
CA ALA A 27 6.83 8.63 1.69
C ALA A 27 6.99 9.96 2.45
N GLU A 28 6.17 10.23 3.47
CA GLU A 28 6.29 11.42 4.32
C GLU A 28 7.59 11.42 5.13
N GLU A 29 7.94 10.28 5.76
CA GLU A 29 9.19 10.14 6.50
C GLU A 29 10.41 10.31 5.59
N LEU A 30 10.36 9.74 4.39
CA LEU A 30 11.40 9.91 3.38
C LEU A 30 11.50 11.37 2.94
N ARG A 31 10.39 12.08 2.71
CA ARG A 31 10.41 13.52 2.40
C ARG A 31 11.10 14.34 3.50
N ALA A 32 10.81 14.05 4.77
CA ALA A 32 11.46 14.72 5.89
C ALA A 32 12.98 14.46 5.92
N TYR A 33 13.41 13.23 5.63
CA TYR A 33 14.82 12.89 5.51
C TYR A 33 15.49 13.60 4.32
N LEU A 34 14.84 13.67 3.17
CA LEU A 34 15.38 14.35 1.98
C LEU A 34 15.52 15.86 2.20
N GLU A 35 14.62 16.48 2.96
CA GLU A 35 14.79 17.88 3.39
C GLU A 35 16.01 18.07 4.30
N ALA A 36 16.27 17.14 5.22
CA ALA A 36 17.48 17.16 6.03
C ALA A 36 18.74 16.97 5.17
N MET A 37 18.68 16.04 4.21
CA MET A 37 19.76 15.78 3.25
C MET A 37 20.07 17.01 2.39
N ARG A 38 19.05 17.71 1.89
CA ARG A 38 19.17 18.97 1.14
C ARG A 38 19.94 20.03 1.92
N ARG A 39 19.63 20.19 3.21
CA ARG A 39 20.33 21.14 4.10
C ARG A 39 21.79 20.73 4.32
N ALA A 40 22.04 19.43 4.53
CA ALA A 40 23.39 18.91 4.70
C ALA A 40 24.25 19.16 3.45
N ILE A 41 23.71 18.91 2.26
CA ILE A 41 24.38 19.18 0.98
C ILE A 41 24.70 20.67 0.81
N GLY A 42 23.78 21.55 1.20
CA GLY A 42 24.00 23.00 1.15
C GLY A 42 25.14 23.51 2.04
N ALA A 43 25.59 22.71 3.02
CA ALA A 43 26.71 23.03 3.90
C ALA A 43 28.05 22.37 3.47
N MET A 44 28.06 21.58 2.39
CA MET A 44 29.24 20.88 1.90
C MET A 44 30.11 21.76 0.99
N GLU A 45 31.40 21.43 0.91
CA GLU A 45 32.31 21.95 -0.11
C GLU A 45 31.86 21.53 -1.52
N HIS A 46 32.06 22.42 -2.50
CA HIS A 46 31.40 22.36 -3.80
C HIS A 46 31.58 21.02 -4.55
N ALA A 47 32.79 20.43 -4.50
CA ALA A 47 33.10 19.18 -5.19
C ALA A 47 32.38 17.94 -4.59
N ALA A 48 32.06 17.96 -3.29
CA ALA A 48 31.28 16.88 -2.66
C ALA A 48 29.76 17.11 -2.79
N ALA A 49 29.34 18.36 -2.96
CA ALA A 49 27.93 18.73 -3.06
C ALA A 49 27.28 18.26 -4.37
N GLU A 50 28.03 18.19 -5.49
CA GLU A 50 27.48 17.85 -6.81
C GLU A 50 26.95 16.40 -6.86
N ALA A 51 27.79 15.42 -6.52
CA ALA A 51 27.37 14.01 -6.48
C ALA A 51 26.24 13.75 -5.46
N ALA A 52 26.26 14.46 -4.33
CA ALA A 52 25.21 14.35 -3.33
C ALA A 52 23.88 14.98 -3.80
N ALA A 53 23.94 16.06 -4.58
CA ALA A 53 22.77 16.69 -5.18
C ALA A 53 22.13 15.81 -6.27
N GLU A 54 22.93 15.11 -7.08
CA GLU A 54 22.42 14.11 -8.03
C GLU A 54 21.68 12.98 -7.31
N TRP A 55 22.25 12.48 -6.21
CA TRP A 55 21.60 11.48 -5.37
C TRP A 55 20.30 11.99 -4.76
N LEU A 56 20.27 13.23 -4.27
CA LEU A 56 19.05 13.87 -3.76
C LEU A 56 17.96 13.90 -4.82
N ALA A 57 18.28 14.34 -6.03
CA ALA A 57 17.31 14.46 -7.12
C ALA A 57 16.70 13.10 -7.51
N TRP A 58 17.49 12.03 -7.53
CA TRP A 58 16.96 10.68 -7.74
C TRP A 58 16.05 10.23 -6.59
N ALA A 59 16.46 10.50 -5.35
CA ALA A 59 15.73 10.07 -4.16
C ALA A 59 14.38 10.79 -4.02
N GLU A 60 14.29 12.06 -4.41
CA GLU A 60 13.03 12.80 -4.48
C GLU A 60 12.05 12.19 -5.48
N GLN A 61 12.52 11.79 -6.66
CA GLN A 61 11.69 11.07 -7.62
C GLN A 61 11.25 9.70 -7.10
N HIS A 62 12.11 9.02 -6.33
CA HIS A 62 11.76 7.76 -5.70
C HIS A 62 10.65 7.95 -4.65
N ALA A 63 10.76 8.95 -3.78
CA ALA A 63 9.74 9.30 -2.80
C ALA A 63 8.39 9.64 -3.45
N ALA A 64 8.41 10.38 -4.57
CA ALA A 64 7.20 10.71 -5.31
C ALA A 64 6.50 9.47 -5.91
N ARG A 65 7.24 8.43 -6.28
CA ARG A 65 6.69 7.15 -6.79
C ARG A 65 6.11 6.27 -5.68
N LEU A 66 6.65 6.37 -4.46
CA LEU A 66 6.14 5.64 -3.29
C LEU A 66 4.81 6.23 -2.79
N ASP A 67 4.61 7.54 -2.97
CA ASP A 67 3.41 8.22 -2.49
C ASP A 67 2.14 7.74 -3.21
N PRO A 68 1.23 7.01 -2.52
CA PRO A 68 0.01 6.52 -3.13
C PRO A 68 -0.97 7.64 -3.50
N LEU A 69 -0.78 8.85 -2.97
CA LEU A 69 -1.61 10.02 -3.26
C LEU A 69 -1.14 10.80 -4.49
N GLY A 70 0.05 10.50 -5.03
CA GLY A 70 0.56 11.10 -6.27
C GLY A 70 -0.14 10.59 -7.54
N GLY A 71 -0.89 9.48 -7.43
CA GLY A 71 -1.65 8.87 -8.52
C GLY A 71 -3.16 9.13 -8.43
N ARG A 72 -3.93 8.44 -9.26
CA ARG A 72 -5.40 8.54 -9.24
C ARG A 72 -5.95 7.78 -8.03
N LEU A 73 -6.65 8.49 -7.14
CA LEU A 73 -7.39 7.90 -6.03
C LEU A 73 -8.64 7.18 -6.56
N THR A 74 -8.52 5.87 -6.81
CA THR A 74 -9.64 5.01 -7.19
C THR A 74 -9.85 3.91 -6.16
N PRO A 75 -11.11 3.54 -5.86
CA PRO A 75 -11.37 2.38 -5.02
C PRO A 75 -10.74 1.13 -5.66
N PRO A 76 -10.17 0.23 -4.86
CA PRO A 76 -9.59 -1.00 -5.39
C PRO A 76 -10.67 -1.86 -6.03
N ALA A 77 -10.28 -2.64 -7.03
CA ALA A 77 -11.17 -3.61 -7.65
C ALA A 77 -11.67 -4.62 -6.59
N ASP A 78 -12.93 -5.01 -6.69
CA ASP A 78 -13.49 -6.01 -5.79
C ASP A 78 -12.75 -7.36 -5.99
N PRO A 79 -12.39 -8.07 -4.91
CA PRO A 79 -11.73 -9.35 -5.03
C PRO A 79 -12.68 -10.40 -5.62
N GLU A 80 -12.12 -11.37 -6.34
CA GLU A 80 -12.88 -12.51 -6.81
C GLU A 80 -13.34 -13.37 -5.62
N ALA A 81 -14.62 -13.73 -5.62
CA ALA A 81 -15.24 -14.48 -4.54
C ALA A 81 -15.03 -15.99 -4.70
N THR A 82 -13.77 -16.43 -4.74
CA THR A 82 -13.44 -17.86 -4.84
C THR A 82 -13.76 -18.58 -3.52
N PRO A 83 -14.01 -19.91 -3.54
CA PRO A 83 -14.25 -20.71 -2.34
C PRO A 83 -13.16 -20.53 -1.26
N GLU A 84 -11.89 -20.43 -1.66
CA GLU A 84 -10.74 -20.24 -0.78
C GLU A 84 -10.75 -18.85 -0.13
N ALA A 85 -11.09 -17.83 -0.90
CA ALA A 85 -11.20 -16.46 -0.41
C ALA A 85 -12.37 -16.29 0.57
N LEU A 86 -13.46 -17.04 0.38
CA LEU A 86 -14.63 -17.03 1.27
C LEU A 86 -14.45 -17.87 2.54
N LYS A 87 -13.58 -18.88 2.52
CA LYS A 87 -13.34 -19.82 3.64
C LYS A 87 -13.20 -19.16 5.03
N PRO A 88 -12.46 -18.04 5.21
CA PRO A 88 -12.35 -17.37 6.51
C PRO A 88 -13.67 -16.78 7.03
N PHE A 89 -14.58 -16.44 6.12
CA PHE A 89 -15.82 -15.72 6.42
C PHE A 89 -17.04 -16.65 6.50
N LEU A 90 -16.89 -17.92 6.14
CA LEU A 90 -17.99 -18.88 6.07
C LEU A 90 -18.35 -19.54 7.41
N LYS A 91 -17.62 -19.27 8.52
CA LYS A 91 -17.95 -19.75 9.89
C LYS A 91 -18.42 -21.22 9.97
N GLY A 92 -17.77 -22.11 9.22
CA GLY A 92 -18.11 -23.55 9.18
C GLY A 92 -19.17 -23.98 8.15
N TRP A 93 -19.66 -23.06 7.30
CA TRP A 93 -20.57 -23.38 6.20
C TRP A 93 -19.81 -23.72 4.91
N SER A 94 -20.29 -24.69 4.14
CA SER A 94 -19.69 -25.05 2.85
C SER A 94 -19.81 -23.89 1.84
N PRO A 95 -18.73 -23.58 1.08
CA PRO A 95 -18.74 -22.57 0.00
C PRO A 95 -19.71 -22.88 -1.14
N TYR A 96 -20.32 -24.08 -1.18
CA TYR A 96 -21.23 -24.53 -2.24
C TYR A 96 -22.73 -24.53 -1.84
N GLY A 97 -23.07 -24.21 -0.59
CA GLY A 97 -24.46 -24.20 -0.10
C GLY A 97 -24.67 -25.12 1.10
N PRO A 98 -25.87 -25.13 1.71
CA PRO A 98 -26.14 -25.87 2.95
C PRO A 98 -26.14 -27.41 2.81
N ASP A 99 -25.94 -27.98 1.62
CA ASP A 99 -26.26 -29.39 1.34
C ASP A 99 -25.08 -30.32 0.99
N GLU A 100 -23.83 -29.93 1.25
CA GLU A 100 -22.71 -30.88 1.17
C GLU A 100 -21.98 -30.99 2.49
N ARG A 101 -22.44 -31.95 3.31
CA ARG A 101 -21.67 -32.49 4.43
C ARG A 101 -20.48 -33.26 3.87
N TRP A 102 -19.27 -32.86 4.23
CA TRP A 102 -18.09 -33.72 4.13
C TRP A 102 -17.74 -34.22 5.54
N TYR A 103 -17.66 -35.55 5.67
CA TYR A 103 -17.20 -36.26 6.86
C TYR A 103 -15.69 -36.12 7.06
#